data_AF-A0A3C1JMN9-F1
#
_entry.id   AF-A0A3C1JMN9-F1
#
_cell.length_a   1.000
_cell.length_b   1.000
_cell.length_c   1.000
_cell.angle_alpha   90.00
_cell.angle_beta   90.00
_cell.angle_gamma   90.00
#
_symmetry.space_group_name_H-M   'P 1'
#
loop_
_entity.id
_entity.type
_entity.pdbx_description
1 polymer ?
#
loop_
_entity_poly.entity_id
_entity_poly.type
_entity_poly.pdbx_seq_one_letter_code
_entity_poly.pdbx_strand_id
1 'polypeptide(L)'
;MTVDDPTLCPRFVSVLLKDVKIGPSPAWMQERLQAAGIRAINNVVDITNFVMIEWGQPLHAFDYDHVPAGHLVARAAKPGEVLQTLAAEREAVTLNPDMVVVAGHPDHGGHPYSLAGIIGGASTEISDTSTSILLEAANWKQSNVRRTARALLPRPTDASRRFERGVPQDHALPAALRAARLMVDLAGATMVGDAIDAWPGHATRSPIKMPLSECTRLLGITYAPDAVASVFTRLGFSFSV
;
A
#
# COMPACT_ATOMS: atom_id res chain seq x y z
N MET A 1 -12.27 11.17 -0.58
CA MET A 1 -11.90 9.74 -0.76
C MET A 1 -13.15 8.89 -0.63
N THR A 2 -13.36 7.95 -1.56
CA THR A 2 -14.51 7.01 -1.54
C THR A 2 -14.01 5.59 -1.80
N VAL A 3 -14.60 4.61 -1.11
CA VAL A 3 -14.41 3.18 -1.38
C VAL A 3 -15.77 2.59 -1.77
N ASP A 4 -15.93 2.22 -3.04
CA ASP A 4 -17.22 1.74 -3.55
C ASP A 4 -17.51 0.31 -3.09
N ASP A 5 -16.47 -0.54 -3.04
CA ASP A 5 -16.59 -1.95 -2.62
C ASP A 5 -15.53 -2.29 -1.57
N PRO A 6 -15.89 -2.30 -0.27
CA PRO A 6 -15.01 -2.68 0.82
C PRO A 6 -14.50 -4.13 0.75
N THR A 7 -15.12 -5.00 -0.07
CA THR A 7 -14.62 -6.38 -0.28
C THR A 7 -13.44 -6.43 -1.25
N LEU A 8 -13.32 -5.42 -2.13
CA LEU A 8 -12.21 -5.24 -3.07
C LEU A 8 -11.10 -4.37 -2.45
N CYS A 9 -11.49 -3.39 -1.64
CA CYS A 9 -10.58 -2.53 -0.89
C CYS A 9 -10.98 -2.49 0.60
N PRO A 10 -10.50 -3.45 1.42
CA PRO A 10 -10.89 -3.51 2.82
C PRO A 10 -10.42 -2.33 3.67
N ARG A 11 -9.37 -1.63 3.27
CA ARG A 11 -8.89 -0.44 3.94
C ARG A 11 -8.24 0.50 2.94
N PHE A 12 -8.53 1.79 3.04
CA PHE A 12 -7.87 2.83 2.26
C PHE A 12 -7.52 3.99 3.17
N VAL A 13 -6.23 4.31 3.24
CA VAL A 13 -5.69 5.48 3.95
C VAL A 13 -5.16 6.47 2.94
N SER A 14 -5.45 7.76 3.16
CA SER A 14 -4.86 8.84 2.39
C SER A 14 -4.36 9.99 3.26
N VAL A 15 -3.21 10.55 2.89
CA VAL A 15 -2.59 11.69 3.56
C VAL A 15 -2.26 12.76 2.53
N LEU A 16 -2.67 14.00 2.78
CA LEU A 16 -2.31 15.15 1.95
C LEU A 16 -1.04 15.81 2.50
N LEU A 17 -0.05 16.00 1.63
CA LEU A 17 1.17 16.74 1.91
C LEU A 17 1.32 17.90 0.93
N LYS A 18 1.75 19.07 1.42
CA LYS A 18 2.04 20.27 0.63
C LYS A 18 3.48 20.73 0.83
N ASP A 19 3.89 21.70 0.01
CA ASP A 19 5.21 22.35 0.08
C ASP A 19 6.37 21.35 -0.12
N VAL A 20 6.10 20.28 -0.85
CA VAL A 20 7.06 19.22 -1.13
C VAL A 20 8.13 19.75 -2.09
N LYS A 21 9.40 19.48 -1.79
CA LYS A 21 10.52 19.76 -2.68
C LYS A 21 11.07 18.47 -3.24
N ILE A 22 10.85 18.25 -4.52
CA ILE A 22 11.36 17.08 -5.23
C ILE A 22 12.86 17.22 -5.45
N GLY A 23 13.58 16.14 -5.19
CA GLY A 23 15.03 16.09 -5.33
C GLY A 23 15.57 14.69 -5.09
N PRO A 24 16.90 14.50 -5.12
CA PRO A 24 17.50 13.22 -4.84
C PRO A 24 17.28 12.81 -3.37
N SER A 25 17.11 11.52 -3.13
CA SER A 25 17.08 10.95 -1.79
C SER A 25 18.43 11.09 -1.08
N PRO A 26 18.47 11.12 0.26
CA PRO A 26 19.74 11.01 0.99
C PRO A 26 20.50 9.73 0.65
N ALA A 27 21.83 9.77 0.68
CA ALA A 27 22.70 8.65 0.29
C ALA A 27 22.33 7.33 1.00
N TRP A 28 22.08 7.39 2.31
CA TRP A 28 21.70 6.21 3.10
C TRP A 28 20.41 5.53 2.61
N MET A 29 19.45 6.30 2.06
CA MET A 29 18.20 5.75 1.54
C MET A 29 18.43 5.11 0.18
N GLN A 30 19.20 5.77 -0.69
CA GLN A 30 19.59 5.23 -2.00
C GLN A 30 20.34 3.90 -1.84
N GLU A 31 21.32 3.84 -0.93
CA GLU A 31 22.10 2.63 -0.64
C GLU A 31 21.22 1.48 -0.15
N ARG A 32 20.26 1.76 0.75
CA ARG A 32 19.33 0.74 1.26
C ARG A 32 18.37 0.24 0.18
N LEU A 33 17.85 1.12 -0.66
CA LEU A 33 17.00 0.74 -1.79
C LEU A 33 17.78 -0.12 -2.78
N GLN A 34 19.00 0.29 -3.13
CA GLN A 34 19.87 -0.46 -4.04
C GLN A 34 20.23 -1.84 -3.47
N ALA A 35 20.54 -1.94 -2.18
CA ALA A 35 20.78 -3.22 -1.51
C ALA A 35 19.56 -4.15 -1.53
N ALA A 36 18.35 -3.59 -1.61
CA ALA A 36 17.11 -4.32 -1.81
C ALA A 36 16.75 -4.56 -3.29
N GLY A 37 17.61 -4.18 -4.23
CA GLY A 37 17.40 -4.33 -5.68
C GLY A 37 16.47 -3.29 -6.30
N ILE A 38 16.18 -2.18 -5.60
CA ILE A 38 15.34 -1.08 -6.07
C ILE A 38 16.21 0.09 -6.52
N ARG A 39 15.97 0.59 -7.73
CA ARG A 39 16.63 1.80 -8.26
C ARG A 39 16.02 3.04 -7.61
N ALA A 40 16.86 3.91 -7.07
CA ALA A 40 16.45 5.23 -6.59
C ALA A 40 15.98 6.14 -7.75
N ILE A 41 14.96 6.96 -7.48
CA ILE A 41 14.33 7.85 -8.46
C ILE A 41 14.36 9.29 -7.94
N ASN A 42 13.59 9.59 -6.90
CA ASN A 42 13.56 10.87 -6.20
C ASN A 42 13.11 10.63 -4.76
N ASN A 43 13.32 11.61 -3.87
CA ASN A 43 13.01 11.52 -2.45
C ASN A 43 11.59 11.01 -2.16
N VAL A 44 10.57 11.46 -2.89
CA VAL A 44 9.18 11.05 -2.67
C VAL A 44 8.92 9.61 -3.07
N VAL A 45 9.30 9.22 -4.29
CA VAL A 45 9.12 7.85 -4.82
C VAL A 45 9.99 6.85 -4.05
N ASP A 46 11.16 7.29 -3.61
CA ASP A 46 12.06 6.46 -2.81
C ASP A 46 11.54 6.26 -1.39
N ILE A 47 10.88 7.26 -0.79
CA ILE A 47 10.21 7.11 0.51
C ILE A 47 9.10 6.06 0.43
N THR A 48 8.25 6.08 -0.61
CA THR A 48 7.18 5.09 -0.75
C THR A 48 7.75 3.67 -0.90
N ASN A 49 8.82 3.51 -1.68
CA ASN A 49 9.53 2.24 -1.82
C ASN A 49 10.25 1.80 -0.53
N PHE A 50 10.86 2.74 0.19
CA PHE A 50 11.57 2.48 1.43
C PHE A 50 10.61 1.97 2.50
N VAL A 51 9.47 2.66 2.68
CA VAL A 51 8.43 2.25 3.64
C VAL A 51 7.76 0.95 3.21
N MET A 52 7.61 0.69 1.92
CA MET A 52 7.16 -0.62 1.42
C MET A 52 8.10 -1.77 1.82
N ILE A 53 9.41 -1.54 1.86
CA ILE A 53 10.35 -2.54 2.36
C ILE A 53 10.30 -2.63 3.89
N GLU A 54 10.26 -1.48 4.58
CA GLU A 54 10.27 -1.38 6.05
C GLU A 54 9.03 -2.04 6.69
N TRP A 55 7.84 -1.76 6.16
CA TRP A 55 6.55 -2.21 6.72
C TRP A 55 5.88 -3.35 5.94
N GLY A 56 6.40 -3.68 4.76
CA GLY A 56 5.73 -4.60 3.83
C GLY A 56 4.46 -4.04 3.19
N GLN A 57 4.13 -2.76 3.41
CA GLN A 57 2.94 -2.08 2.90
C GLN A 57 3.30 -1.25 1.67
N PRO A 58 2.88 -1.63 0.44
CA PRO A 58 3.05 -0.77 -0.71
C PRO A 58 2.27 0.54 -0.55
N LEU A 59 2.87 1.64 -0.97
CA LEU A 59 2.28 2.97 -1.00
C LEU A 59 2.39 3.57 -2.40
N HIS A 60 1.51 4.51 -2.71
CA HIS A 60 1.59 5.29 -3.93
C HIS A 60 1.48 6.79 -3.61
N ALA A 61 2.21 7.62 -4.35
CA ALA A 61 2.12 9.07 -4.26
C ALA A 61 1.53 9.57 -5.57
N PHE A 62 0.34 10.17 -5.50
CA PHE A 62 -0.26 10.88 -6.61
C PHE A 62 0.13 12.35 -6.54
N ASP A 63 0.45 12.96 -7.69
CA ASP A 63 0.55 14.40 -7.77
C ASP A 63 -0.84 15.01 -7.56
N TYR A 64 -1.03 15.71 -6.43
CA TYR A 64 -2.34 16.24 -6.04
C TYR A 64 -2.86 17.25 -7.05
N ASP A 65 -1.98 18.00 -7.72
CA ASP A 65 -2.36 19.02 -8.71
C ASP A 65 -2.92 18.38 -9.99
N HIS A 66 -2.66 17.08 -10.20
CA HIS A 66 -3.22 16.26 -11.28
C HIS A 66 -4.42 15.40 -10.84
N VAL A 67 -4.91 15.56 -9.60
CA VAL A 67 -6.10 14.88 -9.09
C VAL A 67 -7.24 15.90 -8.95
N PRO A 68 -8.11 16.07 -9.97
CA PRO A 68 -9.30 16.89 -9.89
C PRO A 68 -10.09 16.70 -8.59
N ALA A 69 -10.42 17.81 -7.94
CA ALA A 69 -11.09 17.88 -6.63
C ALA A 69 -10.37 17.16 -5.46
N GLY A 70 -9.12 16.71 -5.64
CA GLY A 70 -8.37 16.01 -4.60
C GLY A 70 -9.02 14.71 -4.14
N HIS A 71 -9.85 14.09 -4.98
CA HIS A 71 -10.72 12.98 -4.57
C HIS A 71 -10.34 11.67 -5.28
N LEU A 72 -9.85 10.71 -4.51
CA LEU A 72 -9.61 9.33 -4.95
C LEU A 72 -10.82 8.44 -4.69
N VAL A 73 -11.19 7.65 -5.69
CA VAL A 73 -12.26 6.65 -5.64
C VAL A 73 -11.67 5.27 -5.93
N ALA A 74 -11.73 4.37 -4.95
CA ALA A 74 -11.39 2.96 -5.13
C ALA A 74 -12.63 2.20 -5.63
N ARG A 75 -12.57 1.72 -6.87
CA ARG A 75 -13.70 1.08 -7.55
C ARG A 75 -13.27 0.03 -8.57
N ALA A 76 -14.24 -0.77 -9.02
CA ALA A 76 -14.05 -1.57 -10.23
C ALA A 76 -13.86 -0.66 -11.47
N ALA A 77 -13.03 -1.09 -12.41
CA ALA A 77 -12.89 -0.43 -13.69
C ALA A 77 -14.20 -0.54 -14.51
N LYS A 78 -14.45 0.44 -15.38
CA LYS A 78 -15.56 0.37 -16.33
C LYS A 78 -15.09 -0.32 -17.61
N PRO A 79 -16.00 -0.99 -18.36
CA PRO A 79 -15.63 -1.65 -19.61
C PRO A 79 -14.98 -0.66 -20.58
N GLY A 80 -13.78 -1.00 -21.09
CA GLY A 80 -13.10 -0.22 -22.12
C GLY A 80 -12.40 1.04 -21.60
N GLU A 81 -12.32 1.26 -20.28
CA GLU A 81 -11.43 2.29 -19.74
C GLU A 81 -9.99 2.00 -20.16
N VAL A 82 -9.21 3.05 -20.41
CA VAL A 82 -7.81 2.93 -20.78
C VAL A 82 -6.97 3.63 -19.73
N LEU A 83 -5.87 2.98 -19.32
CA LEU A 83 -4.89 3.55 -18.41
C LEU A 83 -3.51 3.53 -19.06
N GLN A 84 -2.87 4.70 -19.14
CA GLN A 84 -1.46 4.77 -19.46
C GLN A 84 -0.65 4.52 -18.19
N THR A 85 0.11 3.42 -18.15
CA THR A 85 0.81 2.99 -16.92
C THR A 85 2.21 3.60 -16.79
N LEU A 86 2.77 3.51 -15.58
CA LEU A 86 4.17 3.86 -15.28
C LEU A 86 5.19 2.77 -15.66
N ALA A 87 4.78 1.77 -16.45
CA ALA A 87 5.73 0.77 -16.94
C ALA A 87 6.78 1.45 -17.84
N ALA A 88 7.96 0.83 -18.00
CA ALA A 88 9.05 1.41 -18.78
C ALA A 88 8.64 1.78 -20.22
N GLU A 89 7.74 1.00 -20.81
CA GLU A 89 7.22 1.20 -22.17
C GLU A 89 6.02 2.17 -22.21
N ARG A 90 5.51 2.60 -21.05
CA ARG A 90 4.32 3.47 -20.87
C ARG A 90 3.13 3.04 -21.73
N GLU A 91 2.95 1.73 -21.91
CA GLU A 91 1.86 1.20 -22.72
C GLU A 91 0.50 1.52 -22.11
N ALA A 92 -0.44 1.84 -22.99
CA ALA A 92 -1.84 1.99 -22.65
C ALA A 92 -2.48 0.62 -22.50
N VAL A 93 -3.07 0.34 -21.35
CA VAL A 93 -3.78 -0.93 -21.09
C VAL A 93 -5.28 -0.70 -21.09
N THR A 94 -6.00 -1.55 -21.81
CA THR A 94 -7.46 -1.58 -21.76
C THR A 94 -7.92 -2.36 -20.54
N LEU A 95 -8.74 -1.71 -19.73
CA LEU A 95 -9.26 -2.23 -18.49
C LEU A 95 -10.59 -2.95 -18.71
N ASN A 96 -10.87 -3.91 -17.84
CA ASN A 96 -12.14 -4.60 -17.80
C ASN A 96 -12.74 -4.58 -16.38
N PRO A 97 -14.04 -4.87 -16.21
CA PRO A 97 -14.72 -4.74 -14.93
C PRO A 97 -14.23 -5.63 -13.80
N ASP A 98 -13.41 -6.65 -14.10
CA ASP A 98 -12.80 -7.47 -13.06
C ASP A 98 -11.59 -6.80 -12.41
N MET A 99 -11.11 -5.69 -12.95
CA MET A 99 -9.94 -4.96 -12.44
C MET A 99 -10.37 -3.89 -11.46
N VAL A 100 -9.55 -3.64 -10.43
CA VAL A 100 -9.76 -2.55 -9.47
C VAL A 100 -8.81 -1.41 -9.81
N VAL A 101 -9.34 -0.19 -9.76
CA VAL A 101 -8.60 1.04 -10.00
C VAL A 101 -8.76 2.00 -8.84
N VAL A 102 -7.77 2.89 -8.71
CA VAL A 102 -7.97 4.17 -8.06
C VAL A 102 -8.23 5.18 -9.16
N ALA A 103 -9.35 5.89 -9.05
CA ALA A 103 -9.85 6.79 -10.08
C ALA A 103 -10.25 8.15 -9.49
N GLY A 104 -10.49 9.11 -10.37
CA GLY A 104 -11.09 10.39 -10.00
C GLY A 104 -12.55 10.27 -9.60
N HIS A 105 -13.08 11.34 -9.00
CA HIS A 105 -14.51 11.45 -8.76
C HIS A 105 -15.29 11.46 -10.09
N PRO A 106 -16.46 10.78 -10.18
CA PRO A 106 -17.28 10.75 -11.38
C PRO A 106 -17.65 12.14 -11.94
N ASP A 107 -17.92 13.10 -11.06
CA ASP A 107 -18.26 14.48 -11.46
C ASP A 107 -17.08 15.26 -12.04
N HIS A 108 -15.86 14.70 -11.95
CA HIS A 108 -14.63 15.28 -12.47
C HIS A 108 -13.97 14.35 -13.51
N GLY A 109 -14.80 13.71 -14.33
CA GLY A 109 -14.39 12.83 -15.42
C GLY A 109 -14.21 11.36 -15.02
N GLY A 110 -13.90 11.10 -13.75
CA GLY A 110 -13.86 9.75 -13.19
C GLY A 110 -12.80 8.84 -13.80
N HIS A 111 -11.77 9.38 -14.46
CA HIS A 111 -10.73 8.61 -15.14
C HIS A 111 -9.86 7.80 -14.17
N PRO A 112 -9.37 6.62 -14.57
CA PRO A 112 -8.45 5.83 -13.75
C PRO A 112 -7.10 6.54 -13.62
N TYR A 113 -6.57 6.57 -12.40
CA TYR A 113 -5.24 7.10 -12.06
C TYR A 113 -4.23 5.98 -11.82
N SER A 114 -4.67 4.81 -11.35
CA SER A 114 -3.80 3.66 -11.15
C SER A 114 -4.56 2.34 -11.22
N LEU A 115 -3.82 1.26 -11.46
CA LEU A 115 -4.27 -0.10 -11.19
C LEU A 115 -3.99 -0.44 -9.74
N ALA A 116 -5.05 -0.68 -8.98
CA ALA A 116 -5.01 -0.79 -7.53
C ALA A 116 -4.04 -1.89 -7.07
N GLY A 117 -3.02 -1.48 -6.29
CA GLY A 117 -2.00 -2.38 -5.75
C GLY A 117 -1.05 -2.99 -6.77
N ILE A 118 -1.04 -2.51 -8.01
CA ILE A 118 -0.23 -3.10 -9.09
C ILE A 118 0.75 -2.07 -9.65
N ILE A 119 0.23 -0.99 -10.24
CA ILE A 119 1.03 0.02 -10.92
C ILE A 119 0.29 1.35 -11.00
N GLY A 120 1.03 2.45 -10.82
CA GLY A 120 0.52 3.80 -11.02
C GLY A 120 0.28 4.12 -12.50
N GLY A 121 -0.51 5.16 -12.75
CA GLY A 121 -0.72 5.74 -14.07
C GLY A 121 0.15 6.97 -14.30
N ALA A 122 0.45 7.25 -15.56
CA ALA A 122 1.29 8.38 -15.97
C ALA A 122 0.63 9.74 -15.75
N SER A 123 -0.71 9.80 -15.72
CA SER A 123 -1.46 11.07 -15.59
C SER A 123 -1.32 11.74 -14.23
N THR A 124 -0.89 11.01 -13.20
CA THR A 124 -0.77 11.48 -11.81
C THR A 124 0.62 11.19 -11.23
N GLU A 125 1.59 10.95 -12.11
CA GLU A 125 2.98 10.68 -11.75
C GLU A 125 3.62 11.87 -11.03
N ILE A 126 4.44 11.59 -10.02
CA ILE A 126 5.27 12.61 -9.39
C ILE A 126 6.35 13.06 -10.38
N SER A 127 6.41 14.36 -10.61
CA SER A 127 7.37 15.04 -11.48
C SER A 127 8.31 15.93 -10.66
N ASP A 128 9.37 16.46 -11.28
CA ASP A 128 10.28 17.40 -10.62
C ASP A 128 9.59 18.72 -10.22
N THR A 129 8.42 19.01 -10.77
CA THR A 129 7.61 20.21 -10.48
C THR A 129 6.51 19.99 -9.45
N SER A 130 6.29 18.75 -8.99
CA SER A 130 5.21 18.44 -8.05
C SER A 130 5.46 19.09 -6.70
N THR A 131 4.45 19.78 -6.17
CA THR A 131 4.53 20.49 -4.87
C THR A 131 3.58 19.94 -3.82
N SER A 132 2.56 19.20 -4.27
CA SER A 132 1.51 18.66 -3.43
C SER A 132 1.32 17.17 -3.74
N ILE A 133 1.24 16.34 -2.70
CA ILE A 133 1.15 14.88 -2.82
C ILE A 133 -0.10 14.41 -2.11
N LEU A 134 -0.84 13.53 -2.79
CA LEU A 134 -1.83 12.68 -2.16
C LEU A 134 -1.24 11.28 -2.00
N LEU A 135 -0.87 10.94 -0.77
CA LEU A 135 -0.31 9.64 -0.44
C LEU A 135 -1.43 8.62 -0.26
N GLU A 136 -1.27 7.43 -0.82
CA GLU A 136 -2.13 6.26 -0.66
C GLU A 136 -1.39 5.17 0.12
N ALA A 137 -2.07 4.60 1.12
CA ALA A 137 -1.77 3.27 1.64
C ALA A 137 -3.07 2.47 1.79
N ALA A 138 -3.22 1.40 1.01
CA ALA A 138 -4.47 0.65 0.96
C ALA A 138 -4.23 -0.86 1.05
N ASN A 139 -5.31 -1.60 1.33
CA ASN A 139 -5.36 -3.05 1.24
C ASN A 139 -6.30 -3.42 0.08
N TRP A 140 -5.86 -4.40 -0.71
CA TRP A 140 -6.56 -4.84 -1.90
C TRP A 140 -6.87 -6.34 -1.81
N LYS A 141 -7.96 -6.78 -2.43
CA LYS A 141 -8.31 -8.21 -2.50
C LYS A 141 -7.22 -8.99 -3.24
N GLN A 142 -6.55 -9.89 -2.52
CA GLN A 142 -5.38 -10.64 -3.00
C GLN A 142 -5.61 -11.34 -4.34
N SER A 143 -6.77 -11.99 -4.49
CA SER A 143 -7.14 -12.70 -5.72
C SER A 143 -7.38 -11.77 -6.90
N ASN A 144 -7.87 -10.55 -6.64
CA ASN A 144 -8.03 -9.52 -7.67
C ASN A 144 -6.66 -9.06 -8.18
N VAL A 145 -5.80 -8.62 -7.25
CA VAL A 145 -4.43 -8.18 -7.59
C VAL A 145 -3.69 -9.25 -8.39
N ARG A 146 -3.75 -10.51 -7.94
CA ARG A 146 -3.11 -11.65 -8.62
C ARG A 146 -3.61 -11.83 -10.05
N ARG A 147 -4.92 -11.82 -10.25
CA ARG A 147 -5.54 -12.02 -11.58
C ARG A 147 -5.16 -10.88 -12.51
N THR A 148 -5.30 -9.64 -12.05
CA THR A 148 -5.04 -8.44 -12.85
C THR A 148 -3.55 -8.32 -13.20
N ALA A 149 -2.65 -8.52 -12.24
CA ALA A 149 -1.20 -8.45 -12.48
C ALA A 149 -0.74 -9.51 -13.50
N ARG A 150 -1.26 -10.74 -13.43
CA ARG A 150 -0.96 -11.79 -14.41
C ARG A 150 -1.54 -11.54 -15.79
N ALA A 151 -2.69 -10.86 -15.86
CA ALA A 151 -3.35 -10.56 -17.13
C ALA A 151 -2.65 -9.43 -17.89
N LEU A 152 -2.13 -8.43 -17.17
CA LEU A 152 -1.65 -7.18 -17.78
C LEU A 152 -0.13 -7.02 -17.79
N LEU A 153 0.60 -7.65 -16.87
CA LEU A 153 2.03 -7.42 -16.74
C LEU A 153 2.82 -8.69 -17.12
N PRO A 154 3.90 -8.56 -17.91
CA PRO A 154 4.78 -9.69 -18.21
C PRO A 154 5.53 -10.16 -16.95
N ARG A 155 5.71 -9.29 -15.96
CA ARG A 155 6.34 -9.60 -14.66
C ARG A 155 5.61 -8.86 -13.54
N PRO A 156 5.43 -9.49 -12.37
CA PRO A 156 4.77 -8.85 -11.23
C PRO A 156 5.67 -7.76 -10.62
N THR A 157 5.05 -6.64 -10.24
CA THR A 157 5.71 -5.54 -9.52
C THR A 157 6.00 -5.92 -8.07
N ASP A 158 6.90 -5.20 -7.42
CA ASP A 158 7.16 -5.43 -5.99
C ASP A 158 5.96 -5.14 -5.09
N ALA A 159 5.09 -4.23 -5.52
CA ALA A 159 3.80 -3.95 -4.89
C ALA A 159 2.84 -5.13 -5.08
N SER A 160 2.64 -5.60 -6.33
CA SER A 160 1.68 -6.68 -6.61
C SER A 160 2.06 -7.96 -5.88
N ARG A 161 3.36 -8.33 -5.86
CA ARG A 161 3.84 -9.52 -5.13
C ARG A 161 3.49 -9.51 -3.64
N ARG A 162 3.53 -8.34 -3.00
CA ARG A 162 3.18 -8.18 -1.58
C ARG A 162 1.68 -8.33 -1.38
N PHE A 163 0.88 -7.61 -2.16
CA PHE A 163 -0.58 -7.70 -2.07
C PHE A 163 -1.12 -9.09 -2.43
N GLU A 164 -0.52 -9.81 -3.39
CA GLU A 164 -0.89 -11.19 -3.71
C GLU A 164 -0.68 -12.16 -2.54
N ARG A 165 0.27 -11.88 -1.65
CA ARG A 165 0.57 -12.68 -0.44
C ARG A 165 -0.23 -12.21 0.78
N GLY A 166 -0.92 -11.09 0.67
CA GLY A 166 -1.66 -10.47 1.76
C GLY A 166 -0.80 -9.50 2.54
N VAL A 167 -1.33 -8.29 2.72
CA VAL A 167 -0.74 -7.27 3.59
C VAL A 167 -1.70 -7.07 4.76
N PRO A 168 -1.21 -7.11 6.02
CA PRO A 168 -2.06 -6.86 7.17
C PRO A 168 -2.73 -5.48 7.09
N GLN A 169 -4.04 -5.42 7.35
CA GLN A 169 -4.78 -4.15 7.30
C GLN A 169 -4.28 -3.14 8.31
N ASP A 170 -3.77 -3.60 9.46
CA ASP A 170 -3.21 -2.74 10.51
C ASP A 170 -1.98 -1.95 10.09
N HIS A 171 -1.32 -2.34 8.98
CA HIS A 171 -0.09 -1.67 8.53
C HIS A 171 -0.39 -0.40 7.73
N ALA A 172 -1.57 -0.26 7.11
CA ALA A 172 -1.85 0.81 6.16
C ALA A 172 -1.67 2.21 6.78
N LEU A 173 -2.33 2.48 7.91
CA LEU A 173 -2.23 3.77 8.60
C LEU A 173 -0.82 4.07 9.15
N PRO A 174 -0.17 3.20 9.95
CA PRO A 174 1.16 3.50 10.46
C PRO A 174 2.21 3.61 9.35
N ALA A 175 2.10 2.84 8.26
CA ALA A 175 2.98 3.00 7.09
C ALA A 175 2.74 4.35 6.37
N ALA A 176 1.49 4.76 6.19
CA ALA A 176 1.18 6.08 5.63
C ALA A 176 1.75 7.22 6.48
N LEU A 177 1.57 7.17 7.79
CA LEU A 177 2.12 8.17 8.71
C LEU A 177 3.65 8.14 8.74
N ARG A 178 4.27 6.95 8.63
CA ARG A 178 5.71 6.80 8.52
C ARG A 178 6.27 7.44 7.25
N ALA A 179 5.63 7.21 6.10
CA ALA A 179 5.99 7.83 4.84
C ALA A 179 5.77 9.34 4.87
N ALA A 180 4.62 9.81 5.38
CA ALA A 180 4.33 11.22 5.54
C ALA A 180 5.39 11.91 6.42
N ARG A 181 5.79 11.29 7.52
CA ARG A 181 6.86 11.80 8.39
C ARG A 181 8.20 11.92 7.66
N LEU A 182 8.58 10.91 6.89
CA LEU A 182 9.80 10.96 6.07
C LEU A 182 9.73 12.06 5.00
N MET A 183 8.56 12.29 4.40
CA MET A 183 8.38 13.37 3.41
C MET A 183 8.51 14.75 4.07
N VAL A 184 8.00 14.91 5.30
CA VAL A 184 8.22 16.13 6.10
C VAL A 184 9.72 16.33 6.35
N ASP A 185 10.40 15.30 6.88
CA ASP A 185 11.79 15.42 7.30
C ASP A 185 12.78 15.55 6.11
N LEU A 186 12.51 14.91 4.97
CA LEU A 186 13.46 14.77 3.85
C LEU A 186 13.08 15.52 2.58
N ALA A 187 11.80 15.86 2.40
CA ALA A 187 11.32 16.63 1.26
C ALA A 187 10.78 18.00 1.65
N GLY A 188 10.86 18.38 2.94
CA GLY A 188 10.40 19.67 3.45
C GLY A 188 8.88 19.83 3.40
N ALA A 189 8.15 18.72 3.28
CA ALA A 189 6.70 18.74 3.16
C ALA A 189 6.01 19.17 4.46
N THR A 190 4.75 19.61 4.34
CA THR A 190 3.85 19.88 5.45
C THR A 190 2.62 18.99 5.31
N MET A 191 2.32 18.19 6.34
CA MET A 191 1.09 17.39 6.38
C MET A 191 -0.11 18.31 6.59
N VAL A 192 -1.15 18.15 5.77
CA VAL A 192 -2.37 18.95 5.84
C VAL A 192 -3.48 18.15 6.50
N GLY A 193 -3.87 18.57 7.71
CA GLY A 193 -4.89 17.89 8.50
C GLY A 193 -4.46 16.49 8.94
N ASP A 194 -5.45 15.67 9.31
CA ASP A 194 -5.26 14.28 9.71
C ASP A 194 -5.35 13.33 8.50
N ALA A 195 -4.82 12.12 8.67
CA ALA A 195 -5.01 11.05 7.69
C ALA A 195 -6.50 10.70 7.58
N ILE A 196 -6.99 10.55 6.35
CA ILE A 196 -8.32 10.01 6.08
C ILE A 196 -8.20 8.49 6.00
N ASP A 197 -8.96 7.76 6.82
CA ASP A 197 -8.89 6.30 6.94
C ASP A 197 -10.29 5.69 6.75
N ALA A 198 -10.53 5.06 5.60
CA ALA A 198 -11.73 4.27 5.37
C ALA A 198 -11.42 2.82 5.73
N TRP A 199 -11.86 2.41 6.93
CA TRP A 199 -11.69 1.05 7.42
C TRP A 199 -12.94 0.60 8.19
N PRO A 200 -13.65 -0.46 7.75
CA PRO A 200 -14.78 -1.01 8.51
C PRO A 200 -14.34 -1.76 9.78
N GLY A 201 -13.03 -1.89 10.03
CA GLY A 201 -12.47 -2.60 11.17
C GLY A 201 -12.21 -4.09 10.90
N HIS A 202 -11.76 -4.79 11.93
CA HIS A 202 -11.53 -6.24 11.87
C HIS A 202 -12.79 -7.02 12.21
N ALA A 203 -12.92 -8.19 11.58
CA ALA A 203 -13.66 -9.27 12.21
C ALA A 203 -12.88 -9.72 13.46
N THR A 204 -13.54 -9.78 14.62
CA THR A 204 -12.96 -10.32 15.85
C THR A 204 -12.42 -11.72 15.62
N ARG A 205 -11.10 -11.91 15.80
CA ARG A 205 -10.47 -13.23 15.72
C ARG A 205 -10.74 -14.01 17.00
N SER A 206 -11.34 -15.18 16.87
CA SER A 206 -11.52 -16.08 18.02
C SER A 206 -10.16 -16.60 18.51
N PRO A 207 -9.97 -16.72 19.84
CA PRO A 207 -8.77 -17.36 20.38
C PRO A 207 -8.62 -18.79 19.87
N ILE A 208 -7.39 -19.19 19.57
CA ILE A 208 -7.05 -20.58 19.24
C ILE A 208 -6.89 -21.34 20.56
N LYS A 209 -7.64 -22.42 20.73
CA LYS A 209 -7.57 -23.28 21.91
C LYS A 209 -6.82 -24.56 21.58
N MET A 210 -5.81 -24.89 22.36
CA MET A 210 -5.04 -26.13 22.21
C MET A 210 -4.53 -26.58 23.58
N PRO A 211 -4.69 -27.85 23.96
CA PRO A 211 -4.09 -28.40 25.18
C PRO A 211 -2.56 -28.32 25.12
N LEU A 212 -1.89 -27.97 26.23
CA LEU A 212 -0.42 -27.97 26.28
C LEU A 212 0.19 -29.36 26.04
N SER A 213 -0.56 -30.43 26.31
CA SER A 213 -0.15 -31.81 25.99
C SER A 213 0.07 -32.04 24.49
N GLU A 214 -0.58 -31.27 23.61
CA GLU A 214 -0.35 -31.36 22.16
C GLU A 214 1.05 -30.90 21.77
N CYS A 215 1.62 -29.91 22.47
CA CYS A 215 3.01 -29.50 22.27
C CYS A 215 3.96 -30.68 22.52
N THR A 216 3.77 -31.41 23.63
CA THR A 216 4.57 -32.60 23.94
C THR A 216 4.35 -33.72 22.94
N ARG A 217 3.09 -33.98 22.55
CA ARG A 217 2.75 -35.04 21.59
C ARG A 217 3.36 -34.80 20.21
N LEU A 218 3.39 -33.56 19.73
CA LEU A 218 3.89 -33.19 18.40
C LEU A 218 5.41 -33.03 18.36
N LEU A 219 6.01 -32.45 19.40
CA LEU A 219 7.45 -32.13 19.42
C LEU A 219 8.29 -33.19 20.12
N GLY A 220 7.66 -34.07 20.91
CA GLY A 220 8.36 -35.06 21.75
C GLY A 220 9.06 -34.46 22.98
N ILE A 221 8.84 -33.18 23.26
CA ILE A 221 9.51 -32.42 24.34
C ILE A 221 8.45 -31.76 25.22
N THR A 222 8.59 -31.90 26.53
CA THR A 222 7.71 -31.22 27.49
C THR A 222 8.28 -29.86 27.86
N TYR A 223 7.47 -28.82 27.66
CA TYR A 223 7.78 -27.45 28.06
C TYR A 223 6.95 -27.05 29.27
N ALA A 224 7.55 -26.33 30.22
CA ALA A 224 6.82 -25.70 31.31
C ALA A 224 5.82 -24.67 30.75
N PRO A 225 4.62 -24.51 31.33
CA PRO A 225 3.60 -23.55 30.87
C PRO A 225 4.14 -22.13 30.70
N ASP A 226 4.99 -21.66 31.62
CA ASP A 226 5.58 -20.31 31.58
C ASP A 226 6.52 -20.11 30.38
N ALA A 227 7.25 -21.16 29.98
CA ALA A 227 8.13 -21.08 28.81
C ALA A 227 7.30 -20.93 27.52
N VAL A 228 6.19 -21.66 27.43
CA VAL A 228 5.24 -21.55 26.31
C VAL A 228 4.60 -20.16 26.29
N ALA A 229 4.11 -19.68 27.44
CA ALA A 229 3.54 -18.35 27.59
C ALA A 229 4.53 -17.26 27.12
N SER A 230 5.79 -17.34 27.58
CA SER A 230 6.84 -16.39 27.24
C SER A 230 7.11 -16.31 25.73
N VAL A 231 7.08 -17.44 25.02
CA VAL A 231 7.21 -17.47 23.55
C VAL A 231 6.04 -16.73 22.89
N PHE A 232 4.80 -17.04 23.27
CA PHE A 232 3.62 -16.39 22.69
C PHE A 232 3.60 -14.88 22.98
N THR A 233 3.93 -14.45 24.19
CA THR A 233 3.99 -13.03 24.55
C THR A 233 5.05 -12.28 23.74
N ARG A 234 6.25 -12.85 23.54
CA ARG A 234 7.29 -12.21 22.70
C ARG A 234 6.90 -12.13 21.21
N LEU A 235 6.05 -13.04 20.75
CA LEU A 235 5.46 -13.00 19.41
C LEU A 235 4.29 -12.02 19.30
N GLY A 236 3.90 -11.36 20.40
CA GLY A 236 2.80 -10.39 20.43
C GLY A 236 1.42 -11.01 20.62
N PHE A 237 1.34 -12.28 21.03
CA PHE A 237 0.07 -12.96 21.28
C PHE A 237 -0.28 -12.96 22.77
N SER A 238 -1.54 -12.61 23.07
CA SER A 238 -2.10 -12.84 24.41
C SER A 238 -2.20 -14.34 24.68
N PHE A 239 -1.76 -14.77 25.85
CA PHE A 239 -1.77 -16.18 26.26
C PHE A 239 -2.44 -16.33 27.61
N SER A 240 -3.33 -17.31 27.74
CA SER A 240 -4.04 -17.66 28.98
C SER A 240 -4.09 -19.18 29.11
N VAL A 241 -3.84 -19.69 30.31
CA VAL A 241 -3.96 -21.11 30.66
C VAL A 241 -5.33 -21.39 31.25
#